data_AF-A0A0G0EHX8-F1
#
_entry.id   AF-A0A0G0EHX8-F1
#
_cell.length_a   1.000
_cell.length_b   1.000
_cell.length_c   1.000
_cell.angle_alpha   90.00
_cell.angle_beta   90.00
_cell.angle_gamma   90.00
#
_symmetry.space_group_name_H-M   'P 1'
#
loop_
_entity.id
_entity.type
_entity.pdbx_description
1 polymer ?
#
loop_
_entity_poly.entity_id
_entity_poly.type
_entity_poly.pdbx_seq_one_letter_code
_entity_poly.pdbx_strand_id
1 'polypeptide(L)'
;METEYEATYINIDKDEIRERLKNSGAVLERSEFLQKRIPFDLSYEKQALHTFARVRDEGDKITMSIKSINGDKIHNQNELCLTVDNFDHAVKFLELLGCNPKSYQESKRELWRLDGVEITIDTWPFLEPFVEVEGRSEEEVKKVSKKIGFDYSEALFCGTDKIYEMKYGISCVKVNNIPKIIFDMENPFIK
;
A
#
# COMPACT_ATOMS: atom_id res chain seq x y z
N MET A 1 7.72 -12.03 10.26
CA MET A 1 7.35 -10.70 9.74
C MET A 1 8.07 -9.68 10.59
N GLU A 2 8.47 -8.59 9.97
CA GLU A 2 9.11 -7.45 10.61
C GLU A 2 8.11 -6.31 10.70
N THR A 3 8.32 -5.37 11.63
CA THR A 3 7.50 -4.17 11.70
C THR A 3 7.81 -3.28 10.51
N GLU A 4 6.76 -2.89 9.79
CA GLU A 4 6.82 -1.96 8.67
C GLU A 4 6.49 -0.57 9.21
N TYR A 5 7.53 0.27 9.37
CA TYR A 5 7.33 1.63 9.87
C TYR A 5 6.88 2.54 8.74
N GLU A 6 5.57 2.48 8.45
CA GLU A 6 4.93 3.20 7.35
C GLU A 6 3.86 4.17 7.89
N ALA A 7 3.91 5.44 7.47
CA ALA A 7 2.88 6.44 7.75
C ALA A 7 2.22 6.91 6.45
N THR A 8 0.89 6.86 6.39
CA THR A 8 0.12 7.25 5.21
C THR A 8 -0.54 8.63 5.40
N TYR A 9 -0.45 9.49 4.38
CA TYR A 9 -1.07 10.81 4.32
C TYR A 9 -1.96 10.93 3.08
N ILE A 10 -3.27 11.10 3.29
CA ILE A 10 -4.29 11.03 2.22
C ILE A 10 -4.68 12.40 1.66
N ASN A 11 -5.38 12.40 0.52
CA ASN A 11 -5.98 13.58 -0.11
C ASN A 11 -4.95 14.65 -0.50
N ILE A 12 -3.83 14.22 -1.09
CA ILE A 12 -2.75 15.13 -1.50
C ILE A 12 -2.90 15.57 -2.96
N ASP A 13 -2.30 16.71 -3.29
CA ASP A 13 -2.03 17.12 -4.67
C ASP A 13 -0.64 16.63 -5.08
N LYS A 14 -0.55 15.89 -6.20
CA LYS A 14 0.72 15.26 -6.61
C LYS A 14 1.78 16.28 -7.00
N ASP A 15 1.39 17.39 -7.61
CA ASP A 15 2.34 18.37 -8.08
C ASP A 15 2.86 19.20 -6.90
N GLU A 16 1.99 19.52 -5.94
CA GLU A 16 2.37 20.15 -4.67
C GLU A 16 3.36 19.28 -3.87
N ILE A 17 3.08 17.98 -3.73
CA ILE A 17 3.97 17.06 -3.01
C ILE A 17 5.29 16.86 -3.74
N ARG A 18 5.30 16.76 -5.07
CA ARG A 18 6.55 16.68 -5.85
C ARG A 18 7.44 17.90 -5.62
N GLU A 19 6.86 19.10 -5.58
CA GLU A 19 7.63 20.31 -5.29
C GLU A 19 8.17 20.31 -3.86
N ARG A 20 7.38 19.87 -2.86
CA ARG A 20 7.88 19.69 -1.48
C ARG A 20 9.04 18.70 -1.42
N LEU A 21 8.93 17.56 -2.09
CA LEU A 21 9.98 16.54 -2.13
C LEU A 21 11.28 17.08 -2.74
N LYS A 22 11.21 17.75 -3.89
CA LYS A 22 12.37 18.40 -4.52
C LYS A 22 13.00 19.44 -3.60
N ASN A 23 12.19 20.30 -2.99
CA ASN A 23 12.66 21.36 -2.10
C ASN A 23 13.31 20.80 -0.81
N SER A 24 12.87 19.62 -0.35
CA SER A 24 13.46 18.93 0.80
C SER A 24 14.73 18.13 0.44
N GLY A 25 15.13 18.10 -0.84
CA GLY A 25 16.29 17.38 -1.35
C GLY A 25 16.06 15.89 -1.58
N ALA A 26 14.80 15.46 -1.72
CA ALA A 26 14.48 14.09 -2.07
C ALA A 26 14.89 13.79 -3.51
N VAL A 27 15.31 12.55 -3.75
CA VAL A 27 15.68 12.05 -5.08
C VAL A 27 14.54 11.21 -5.63
N LEU A 28 14.10 11.50 -6.85
CA LEU A 28 13.19 10.64 -7.58
C LEU A 28 13.96 9.37 -8.00
N GLU A 29 13.63 8.24 -7.40
CA GLU A 29 14.24 6.95 -7.77
C GLU A 29 13.52 6.32 -8.96
N ARG A 30 12.20 6.49 -9.05
CA ARG A 30 11.40 5.97 -10.15
C ARG A 30 10.17 6.81 -10.40
N SER A 31 10.03 7.28 -11.65
CA SER A 31 8.81 7.95 -12.13
C SER A 31 7.59 7.04 -12.04
N GLU A 32 6.40 7.62 -11.95
CA GLU A 32 5.13 6.89 -11.83
C GLU A 32 5.03 5.66 -12.75
N PHE A 33 4.74 4.50 -12.15
CA PHE A 33 4.64 3.21 -12.83
C PHE A 33 3.41 2.43 -12.36
N LEU A 34 2.87 1.58 -13.24
CA LEU A 34 1.74 0.72 -12.93
C LEU A 34 2.19 -0.47 -12.05
N GLN A 35 1.41 -0.73 -11.00
CA GLN A 35 1.51 -1.93 -10.18
C GLN A 35 0.25 -2.77 -10.35
N LYS A 36 0.39 -4.08 -10.47
CA LYS A 36 -0.72 -5.06 -10.52
C LYS A 36 -0.59 -6.01 -9.34
N ARG A 37 -1.69 -6.39 -8.69
CA ARG A 37 -1.63 -7.27 -7.52
C ARG A 37 -2.86 -8.15 -7.36
N ILE A 38 -2.65 -9.26 -6.68
CA ILE A 38 -3.72 -10.13 -6.19
C ILE A 38 -3.46 -10.35 -4.69
N PRO A 39 -4.27 -9.76 -3.79
CA PRO A 39 -4.32 -10.19 -2.40
C PRO A 39 -5.10 -11.50 -2.25
N PHE A 40 -4.74 -12.28 -1.24
CA PHE A 40 -5.29 -13.59 -0.93
C PHE A 40 -5.71 -13.67 0.53
N ASP A 41 -6.86 -14.26 0.79
CA ASP A 41 -7.22 -14.72 2.13
C ASP A 41 -6.46 -16.03 2.44
N LEU A 42 -5.95 -16.13 3.67
CA LEU A 42 -5.22 -17.31 4.11
C LEU A 42 -6.17 -18.46 4.43
N SER A 43 -5.73 -19.70 4.15
CA SER A 43 -6.51 -20.93 4.33
C SER A 43 -6.71 -21.37 5.78
N TYR A 44 -5.88 -20.88 6.70
CA TYR A 44 -5.89 -21.34 8.09
C TYR A 44 -7.03 -20.69 8.89
N GLU A 45 -7.86 -21.53 9.53
CA GLU A 45 -9.08 -21.14 10.27
C GLU A 45 -8.84 -20.13 11.41
N LYS A 46 -7.61 -20.01 11.91
CA LYS A 46 -7.21 -18.87 12.74
C LYS A 46 -6.60 -17.80 11.84
N GLN A 47 -7.41 -17.17 10.99
CA GLN A 47 -7.04 -15.86 10.47
C GLN A 47 -6.77 -14.98 11.68
N ALA A 48 -5.50 -14.67 11.94
CA ALA A 48 -5.21 -13.49 12.73
C ALA A 48 -5.90 -12.36 11.97
N LEU A 49 -6.91 -11.74 12.60
CA LEU A 49 -7.72 -10.67 12.00
C LEU A 49 -6.80 -9.74 11.21
N HIS A 50 -7.17 -9.37 9.98
CA HIS A 50 -6.39 -8.45 9.13
C HIS A 50 -5.01 -8.97 8.65
N THR A 51 -4.85 -10.29 8.47
CA THR A 51 -3.65 -10.88 7.82
C THR A 51 -4.00 -11.45 6.45
N PHE A 52 -3.21 -11.12 5.44
CA PHE A 52 -3.41 -11.56 4.06
C PHE A 52 -2.07 -11.79 3.34
N ALA A 53 -2.07 -12.66 2.34
CA ALA A 53 -0.95 -12.77 1.40
C ALA A 53 -1.19 -11.89 0.17
N ARG A 54 -0.14 -11.52 -0.55
CA ARG A 54 -0.26 -10.74 -1.79
C ARG A 54 0.87 -11.10 -2.75
N VAL A 55 0.54 -11.26 -4.02
CA VAL A 55 1.51 -11.22 -5.12
C VAL A 55 1.34 -9.89 -5.85
N ARG A 56 2.44 -9.17 -6.09
CA ARG A 56 2.46 -7.86 -6.75
C ARG A 56 3.50 -7.85 -7.86
N ASP A 57 3.10 -7.42 -9.04
CA ASP A 57 3.97 -7.00 -10.13
C ASP A 57 4.17 -5.48 -10.04
N GLU A 58 5.43 -5.07 -9.92
CA GLU A 58 5.86 -3.68 -9.83
C GLU A 58 6.43 -3.16 -11.17
N GLY A 59 6.34 -3.95 -12.24
CA GLY A 59 6.81 -3.64 -13.59
C GLY A 59 8.29 -3.94 -13.82
N ASP A 60 9.13 -3.92 -12.78
CA ASP A 60 10.55 -4.26 -12.81
C ASP A 60 10.90 -5.49 -11.94
N LYS A 61 10.08 -5.78 -10.93
CA LYS A 61 10.19 -6.94 -10.05
C LYS A 61 8.81 -7.46 -9.65
N ILE A 62 8.77 -8.72 -9.24
CA ILE A 62 7.60 -9.33 -8.63
C ILE A 62 7.88 -9.55 -7.15
N THR A 63 6.93 -9.16 -6.30
CA THR A 63 6.99 -9.40 -4.86
C THR A 63 5.87 -10.31 -4.40
N MET A 64 6.18 -11.19 -3.46
CA MET A 64 5.20 -12.01 -2.74
C MET A 64 5.36 -11.72 -1.25
N SER A 65 4.28 -11.30 -0.60
CA SER A 65 4.32 -10.94 0.82
C SER A 65 3.16 -11.52 1.62
N ILE A 66 3.36 -11.57 2.93
CA ILE A 66 2.31 -11.73 3.94
C ILE A 66 2.33 -10.48 4.83
N LYS A 67 1.20 -9.76 4.89
CA LYS A 67 1.04 -8.51 5.65
C LYS A 67 -0.03 -8.71 6.72
N SER A 68 0.18 -8.10 7.88
CA SER A 68 -0.72 -8.13 9.04
C SER A 68 -0.83 -6.73 9.65
N ILE A 69 -2.05 -6.23 9.81
CA ILE A 69 -2.33 -4.90 10.35
C ILE A 69 -3.23 -5.02 11.58
N ASN A 70 -2.66 -4.96 12.78
CA ASN A 70 -3.35 -5.25 14.04
C ASN A 70 -3.46 -4.04 14.97
N GLY A 71 -4.22 -3.03 14.56
CA GLY A 71 -4.39 -1.78 15.31
C GLY A 71 -4.24 -0.56 14.43
N ASP A 72 -4.01 0.58 15.04
CA ASP A 72 -4.00 1.91 14.42
C ASP A 72 -2.71 2.69 14.74
N LYS A 73 -1.64 1.99 15.12
CA LYS A 73 -0.32 2.58 15.37
C LYS A 73 0.71 2.01 14.40
N ILE A 74 1.77 2.76 14.15
CA ILE A 74 2.84 2.36 13.23
C ILE A 74 3.41 0.96 13.51
N HIS A 75 3.55 0.57 14.78
CA HIS A 75 4.08 -0.74 15.19
C HIS A 75 3.13 -1.92 14.92
N ASN A 76 1.88 -1.64 14.55
CA ASN A 76 0.88 -2.67 14.31
C ASN A 76 0.89 -3.22 12.89
N GLN A 77 1.74 -2.67 12.02
CA GLN A 77 1.91 -3.09 10.64
C GLN A 77 3.13 -4.00 10.55
N ASN A 78 2.94 -5.22 10.07
CA ASN A 78 4.01 -6.18 9.94
C ASN A 78 3.94 -6.83 8.57
N GLU A 79 5.08 -6.93 7.88
CA GLU A 79 5.19 -7.60 6.59
C GLU A 79 6.37 -8.58 6.59
N LEU A 80 6.23 -9.68 5.85
CA LEU A 80 7.36 -10.43 5.33
C LEU A 80 7.23 -10.40 3.82
N CYS A 81 8.19 -9.78 3.15
CA CYS A 81 8.18 -9.57 1.71
C CYS A 81 9.39 -10.23 1.06
N LEU A 82 9.16 -10.95 -0.03
CA LEU A 82 10.19 -11.64 -0.81
C LEU A 82 10.08 -11.21 -2.27
N THR A 83 11.21 -11.12 -2.95
CA THR A 83 11.23 -11.03 -4.42
C THR A 83 11.09 -12.43 -5.00
N VAL A 84 10.20 -12.58 -5.98
CA VAL A 84 9.98 -13.81 -6.75
C VAL A 84 10.21 -13.54 -8.23
N ASP A 85 10.41 -14.60 -9.01
CA ASP A 85 10.84 -14.50 -10.41
C ASP A 85 9.68 -14.50 -11.42
N ASN A 86 8.47 -14.90 -11.01
CA ASN A 86 7.31 -14.99 -11.88
C ASN A 86 5.98 -14.77 -11.16
N PHE A 87 5.15 -13.86 -11.67
CA PHE A 87 3.85 -13.50 -11.09
C PHE A 87 2.85 -14.66 -11.10
N ASP A 88 2.64 -15.30 -12.25
CA ASP A 88 1.65 -16.38 -12.41
C ASP A 88 2.01 -17.62 -11.58
N HIS A 89 3.30 -17.95 -11.50
CA HIS A 89 3.78 -19.04 -10.66
C HIS A 89 3.59 -18.74 -9.17
N ALA A 90 3.87 -17.51 -8.72
CA ALA A 90 3.66 -17.13 -7.32
C ALA A 90 2.17 -17.13 -6.93
N VAL A 91 1.29 -16.66 -7.83
CA VAL A 91 -0.17 -16.75 -7.67
C VAL A 91 -0.59 -18.21 -7.52
N LYS A 92 -0.19 -19.05 -8.47
CA LYS A 92 -0.53 -20.48 -8.46
C LYS A 92 0.04 -21.22 -7.26
N PHE A 93 1.22 -20.82 -6.78
CA PHE A 93 1.83 -21.38 -5.58
C PHE A 93 0.95 -21.13 -4.35
N LEU A 94 0.45 -19.91 -4.15
CA LEU A 94 -0.44 -19.58 -3.02
C LEU A 94 -1.79 -20.29 -3.14
N GLU A 95 -2.37 -20.37 -4.35
CA GLU A 95 -3.61 -21.12 -4.60
C GLU A 95 -3.45 -22.61 -4.25
N LEU A 96 -2.33 -23.24 -4.63
CA LEU A 96 -2.05 -24.65 -4.32
C LEU A 96 -1.79 -24.91 -2.83
N LEU A 97 -1.36 -23.88 -2.08
CA LEU A 97 -1.31 -23.91 -0.61
C LEU A 97 -2.70 -23.70 0.04
N GLY A 98 -3.74 -23.48 -0.76
CA GLY A 98 -5.12 -23.30 -0.33
C GLY A 98 -5.54 -21.86 -0.07
N CYS A 99 -4.70 -20.87 -0.38
CA CYS A 99 -5.07 -19.46 -0.23
C CYS A 99 -6.10 -19.06 -1.31
N ASN A 100 -7.08 -18.24 -0.94
CA ASN A 100 -8.15 -17.82 -1.85
C ASN A 100 -7.86 -16.44 -2.42
N PRO A 101 -7.77 -16.25 -3.75
CA PRO A 101 -7.59 -14.92 -4.34
C PRO A 101 -8.83 -14.06 -4.09
N LYS A 102 -8.61 -12.78 -3.77
CA LYS A 102 -9.69 -11.84 -3.42
C LYS A 102 -10.11 -10.96 -4.58
N SER A 103 -9.13 -10.28 -5.18
CA SER A 103 -9.37 -9.20 -6.13
C SER A 103 -8.17 -9.04 -7.05
N TYR A 104 -8.39 -8.66 -8.31
CA TYR A 104 -7.32 -8.13 -9.16
C TYR A 104 -7.31 -6.61 -9.06
N GLN A 105 -6.19 -6.03 -8.62
CA GLN A 105 -6.09 -4.61 -8.32
C GLN A 105 -4.94 -3.96 -9.07
N GLU A 106 -5.18 -2.74 -9.55
CA GLU A 106 -4.17 -1.86 -10.13
C GLU A 106 -4.01 -0.60 -9.30
N SER A 107 -2.77 -0.12 -9.20
CA SER A 107 -2.46 1.23 -8.74
C SER A 107 -1.30 1.78 -9.56
N LYS A 108 -1.05 3.08 -9.45
CA LYS A 108 0.20 3.68 -9.91
C LYS A 108 0.99 4.16 -8.70
N ARG A 109 2.30 3.98 -8.74
CA ARG A 109 3.22 4.42 -7.69
C ARG A 109 4.36 5.22 -8.30
N GLU A 110 4.71 6.33 -7.68
CA GLU A 110 5.96 7.06 -7.90
C GLU A 110 6.85 6.89 -6.66
N LEU A 111 8.16 6.75 -6.85
CA LEU A 111 9.10 6.40 -5.78
C LEU A 111 10.18 7.45 -5.59
N TRP A 112 10.32 7.93 -4.36
CA TRP A 112 11.30 8.90 -3.93
C TRP A 112 12.10 8.40 -2.72
N ARG A 113 13.29 8.97 -2.52
CA ARG A 113 14.17 8.68 -1.38
C ARG A 113 14.63 9.97 -0.72
N LEU A 114 14.53 10.04 0.59
CA LEU A 114 15.01 11.17 1.38
C LEU A 114 15.62 10.70 2.69
N ASP A 115 16.89 11.03 2.94
CA ASP A 115 17.61 10.66 4.16
C ASP A 115 17.56 9.14 4.49
N GLY A 116 17.50 8.28 3.46
CA GLY A 116 17.40 6.82 3.61
C GLY A 116 15.97 6.28 3.78
N VAL A 117 14.97 7.15 3.87
CA VAL A 117 13.54 6.82 3.99
C VAL A 117 12.89 6.78 2.62
N GLU A 118 12.05 5.78 2.39
CA GLU A 118 11.23 5.66 1.20
C GLU A 118 10.01 6.59 1.27
N ILE A 119 9.69 7.25 0.17
CA ILE A 119 8.47 8.04 0.05
C ILE A 119 7.78 7.65 -1.24
N THR A 120 6.52 7.25 -1.16
CA THR A 120 5.71 6.92 -2.33
C THR A 120 4.68 8.01 -2.59
N ILE A 121 4.33 8.20 -3.85
CA ILE A 121 3.08 8.87 -4.22
C ILE A 121 2.23 7.83 -4.93
N ASP A 122 1.14 7.43 -4.29
CA ASP A 122 0.25 6.39 -4.76
C ASP A 122 -1.02 6.98 -5.35
N THR A 123 -1.41 6.45 -6.50
CA THR A 123 -2.71 6.72 -7.12
C THR A 123 -3.45 5.39 -7.22
N TRP A 124 -4.61 5.32 -6.60
CA TRP A 124 -5.51 4.17 -6.68
C TRP A 124 -6.80 4.55 -7.42
N PRO A 125 -7.44 3.61 -8.15
CA PRO A 125 -8.72 3.87 -8.78
C PRO A 125 -9.74 4.40 -7.76
N PHE A 126 -10.41 5.51 -8.08
CA PHE A 126 -11.46 6.11 -7.24
C PHE A 126 -10.99 6.71 -5.90
N LEU A 127 -9.69 6.81 -5.63
CA LEU A 127 -9.15 7.57 -4.50
C LEU A 127 -8.44 8.83 -4.98
N GLU A 128 -8.43 9.86 -4.14
CA GLU A 128 -7.43 10.92 -4.24
C GLU A 128 -6.05 10.30 -3.98
N PRO A 129 -4.98 10.81 -4.61
CA PRO A 129 -3.63 10.35 -4.33
C PRO A 129 -3.28 10.48 -2.85
N PHE A 130 -2.33 9.66 -2.42
CA PHE A 130 -1.80 9.68 -1.05
C PHE A 130 -0.30 9.40 -1.05
N VAL A 131 0.35 9.73 0.05
CA VAL A 131 1.78 9.49 0.27
C VAL A 131 1.96 8.44 1.36
N GLU A 132 2.85 7.48 1.15
CA GLU A 132 3.40 6.65 2.23
C GLU A 132 4.84 7.09 2.51
N VAL A 133 5.19 7.24 3.79
CA VAL A 133 6.56 7.49 4.26
C VAL A 133 6.99 6.27 5.06
N GLU A 134 7.97 5.53 4.55
CA GLU A 134 8.41 4.25 5.12
C GLU A 134 9.91 4.25 5.46
N GLY A 135 10.24 3.94 6.71
CA GLY A 135 11.61 3.97 7.24
C GLY A 135 11.95 2.75 8.09
N ARG A 136 13.15 2.76 8.69
CA ARG A 136 13.61 1.66 9.57
C ARG A 136 13.16 1.81 11.02
N SER A 137 12.64 2.98 11.38
CA SER A 137 12.08 3.25 12.71
C SER A 137 11.03 4.36 12.64
N GLU A 138 10.20 4.46 13.68
CA GLU A 138 9.19 5.52 13.80
C GLU A 138 9.83 6.92 13.82
N GLU A 139 11.02 7.07 14.42
CA GLU A 139 11.75 8.34 14.47
C GLU A 139 12.17 8.84 13.09
N GLU A 140 12.64 7.93 12.22
CA GLU A 140 12.99 8.26 10.84
C GLU A 140 11.76 8.75 10.07
N VAL A 141 10.65 8.04 10.19
CA VAL A 141 9.37 8.39 9.56
C VAL A 141 8.90 9.75 10.06
N LYS A 142 8.82 9.98 11.38
CA LYS A 142 8.44 11.27 11.97
C LYS A 142 9.29 12.43 11.45
N LYS A 143 10.62 12.21 11.39
CA LYS A 143 11.57 13.23 10.94
C LYS A 143 11.33 13.57 9.46
N VAL A 144 11.18 12.57 8.61
CA VAL A 144 11.01 12.77 7.17
C VAL A 144 9.63 13.34 6.85
N SER A 145 8.56 12.83 7.46
CA SER A 145 7.21 13.40 7.34
C SER A 145 7.19 14.89 7.67
N LYS A 146 7.80 15.29 8.78
CA LYS A 146 7.93 16.71 9.16
C LYS A 146 8.77 17.49 8.15
N LYS A 147 9.89 16.94 7.67
CA LYS A 147 10.79 17.59 6.70
C LYS A 147 10.12 17.84 5.35
N ILE A 148 9.21 16.96 4.95
CA ILE A 148 8.41 17.14 3.74
C ILE A 148 7.11 17.88 4.03
N GLY A 149 6.85 18.35 5.25
CA GLY A 149 5.73 19.26 5.58
C GLY A 149 4.43 18.62 6.05
N PHE A 150 4.42 17.32 6.36
CA PHE A 150 3.25 16.67 6.96
C PHE A 150 3.22 16.81 8.48
N ASP A 151 2.02 16.87 9.05
CA ASP A 151 1.80 16.67 10.48
C ASP A 151 1.67 15.17 10.77
N TYR A 152 2.61 14.63 11.55
CA TYR A 152 2.59 13.22 11.94
C TYR A 152 1.33 12.82 12.74
N SER A 153 0.67 13.78 13.40
CA SER A 153 -0.58 13.50 14.12
C SER A 153 -1.76 13.14 13.21
N GLU A 154 -1.67 13.49 11.92
CA GLU A 154 -2.65 13.16 10.88
C GLU A 154 -2.32 11.85 10.15
N ALA A 155 -1.19 11.21 10.49
CA ALA A 155 -0.77 9.97 9.86
C ALA A 155 -1.78 8.84 10.11
N LEU A 156 -2.06 8.08 9.04
CA LEU A 156 -2.83 6.85 9.11
C LEU A 156 -1.88 5.66 9.09
N PHE A 157 -2.24 4.62 9.86
CA PHE A 157 -1.50 3.36 9.95
C PHE A 157 -2.45 2.23 9.61
N CYS A 158 -2.81 2.12 8.33
CA CYS A 158 -3.88 1.25 7.86
C CYS A 158 -3.67 0.78 6.41
N GLY A 159 -4.44 -0.23 6.00
CA GLY A 159 -4.49 -0.67 4.61
C GLY A 159 -5.31 0.27 3.73
N THR A 160 -5.13 0.16 2.41
CA THR A 160 -5.86 0.96 1.42
C THR A 160 -7.39 0.76 1.50
N ASP A 161 -7.85 -0.42 1.91
CA ASP A 161 -9.27 -0.70 2.12
C ASP A 161 -9.92 0.24 3.15
N LYS A 162 -9.16 0.64 4.18
CA LYS A 162 -9.59 1.62 5.16
C LYS A 162 -9.73 3.03 4.56
N ILE A 163 -8.87 3.40 3.62
CA ILE A 163 -8.96 4.68 2.90
C ILE A 163 -10.24 4.73 2.04
N TYR A 164 -10.56 3.63 1.35
CA TYR A 164 -11.86 3.50 0.66
C TYR A 164 -13.04 3.58 1.62
N GLU A 165 -12.97 2.90 2.78
CA GLU A 165 -14.01 2.97 3.82
C GLU A 165 -14.23 4.41 4.29
N MET A 166 -13.16 5.16 4.57
CA MET A 166 -13.23 6.57 4.99
C MET A 166 -13.87 7.46 3.91
N LYS A 167 -13.53 7.25 2.63
CA LYS A 167 -14.07 8.04 1.53
C LYS A 167 -15.54 7.75 1.23
N TYR A 168 -15.91 6.47 1.20
CA TYR A 168 -17.21 6.03 0.69
C TYR A 168 -18.21 5.63 1.78
N GLY A 169 -17.79 5.56 3.05
CA GLY A 169 -18.64 5.10 4.15
C GLY A 169 -19.09 3.63 4.02
N ILE A 170 -18.26 2.80 3.37
CA ILE A 170 -18.52 1.38 3.13
C ILE A 170 -17.55 0.51 3.93
N SER A 171 -17.98 -0.67 4.39
CA SER A 171 -17.09 -1.52 5.19
C SER A 171 -15.86 -1.99 4.40
N CYS A 172 -14.72 -2.15 5.08
CA CYS A 172 -13.53 -2.79 4.49
C CYS A 172 -13.86 -4.19 3.90
N VAL A 173 -14.80 -4.92 4.50
CA VAL A 173 -15.28 -6.22 3.95
C VAL A 173 -15.89 -6.05 2.56
N LYS A 174 -16.69 -5.00 2.35
CA LYS A 174 -17.27 -4.72 1.04
C LYS A 174 -16.19 -4.35 0.02
N VAL A 175 -15.22 -3.52 0.41
CA VAL A 175 -14.08 -3.16 -0.46
C VAL A 175 -13.28 -4.40 -0.87
N ASN A 176 -12.93 -5.24 0.11
CA ASN A 176 -12.14 -6.44 -0.09
C ASN A 176 -12.84 -7.54 -0.93
N ASN A 177 -14.17 -7.47 -1.07
CA ASN A 177 -14.97 -8.39 -1.89
C ASN A 177 -15.25 -7.86 -3.31
N ILE A 178 -14.72 -6.69 -3.69
CA ILE A 178 -14.80 -6.23 -5.07
C ILE A 178 -13.82 -7.05 -5.93
N PRO A 179 -14.28 -7.81 -6.94
CA PRO A 179 -13.40 -8.72 -7.70
C PRO A 179 -12.30 -8.01 -8.49
N LYS A 180 -12.52 -6.74 -8.84
CA LYS A 180 -11.59 -5.94 -9.64
C LYS A 180 -11.60 -4.48 -9.22
N ILE A 181 -10.44 -3.88 -9.03
CA ILE A 181 -10.27 -2.43 -8.78
C ILE A 181 -9.18 -1.93 -9.73
N ILE A 182 -9.57 -1.36 -10.87
CA ILE A 182 -8.67 -0.88 -11.92
C ILE A 182 -9.03 0.52 -12.41
N PHE A 183 -8.15 1.19 -13.12
CA PHE A 183 -8.37 2.58 -13.56
C PHE A 183 -9.51 2.73 -14.57
N ASP A 184 -9.64 1.79 -15.50
CA ASP A 184 -10.59 1.85 -16.62
C ASP A 184 -11.87 1.04 -16.34
N MET A 185 -12.50 1.25 -15.18
CA MET A 185 -13.79 0.65 -14.85
C MET A 185 -14.76 1.65 -14.23
N GLU A 186 -16.05 1.32 -14.21
CA GLU A 186 -17.05 2.08 -13.47
C GLU A 186 -16.79 1.99 -11.96
N ASN A 187 -17.03 3.08 -11.24
CA ASN A 187 -16.78 3.15 -9.80
C ASN A 187 -17.74 2.20 -9.05
N PRO A 188 -17.26 1.07 -8.48
CA PRO A 188 -18.12 0.07 -7.85
C PRO A 188 -18.65 0.52 -6.47
N PHE A 189 -18.20 1.68 -5.98
CA PHE A 189 -18.54 2.22 -4.67
C PHE A 189 -19.68 3.23 -4.71
N ILE A 190 -20.02 3.74 -5.90
CA ILE A 190 -21.11 4.69 -6.12
C ILE A 190 -22.32 3.91 -6.66
N LYS A 191 -23.52 4.25 -6.19
CA LYS A 191 -24.79 3.75 -6.72
C LYS A 191 -25.36 4.72 -7.76
#